data_AF-A0A2G1BUC7-F1
#
_entry.id   AF-A0A2G1BUC7-F1
#
_cell.length_a   1.000
_cell.length_b   1.000
_cell.length_c   1.000
_cell.angle_alpha   90.00
_cell.angle_beta   90.00
_cell.angle_gamma   90.00
#
_symmetry.space_group_name_H-M   'P 1'
#
loop_
_entity.id
_entity.type
_entity.pdbx_description
1 polymer ?
#
loop_
_entity_poly.entity_id
_entity_poly.type
_entity_poly.pdbx_seq_one_letter_code
_entity_poly.pdbx_strand_id
1 'polypeptide(L)'
;MKYLLYSFLALGISCGIPKKSSETKLAEPIEKETIIEEEVTKPIASQNELIIVLKNAKSIDDVKSLIKNSGLTWSKMAYETDASKIGIVEVPEGKRDFWIDKLQESGEFRLVDANSEEKLTNIISEEKNNLLRIIKTPCFGDCPVYSVSIDKEGNVLYNGIEYVLVKGTQKFTLSEKQLQELNNKLNKKDFASFKDVYSNPKIPDLSSTYIVHDGKQILIRLWKDIPDELIDVHEYIDGILLDKKFIE
;
A
#
# COMPACT_ATOMS: atom_id res chain seq x y z
N MET A 1 55.74 -3.75 13.97
CA MET A 1 56.88 -2.87 13.63
C MET A 1 56.34 -1.62 12.92
N LYS A 2 56.70 -0.42 13.43
CA LYS A 2 56.55 0.96 12.87
C LYS A 2 55.12 1.47 12.64
N TYR A 3 54.54 2.40 13.43
CA TYR A 3 54.84 3.80 13.82
C TYR A 3 54.70 4.86 12.70
N LEU A 4 53.77 5.81 12.91
CA LEU A 4 53.91 7.31 12.86
C LEU A 4 52.50 7.93 12.78
N LEU A 5 51.87 8.42 13.87
CA LEU A 5 52.01 9.72 14.56
C LEU A 5 51.96 10.95 13.64
N TYR A 6 50.89 11.77 13.77
CA TYR A 6 51.04 13.21 13.96
C TYR A 6 49.85 13.79 14.76
N SER A 7 50.20 14.41 15.88
CA SER A 7 49.38 15.20 16.79
C SER A 7 49.64 16.67 16.50
N PHE A 8 48.63 17.52 16.53
CA PHE A 8 48.82 18.93 16.89
C PHE A 8 47.71 19.38 17.84
N LEU A 9 48.17 19.76 19.02
CA LEU A 9 47.46 20.32 20.16
C LEU A 9 47.80 21.81 20.19
N ALA A 10 46.83 22.70 20.41
CA ALA A 10 47.11 24.03 20.93
C ALA A 10 45.92 24.51 21.79
N LEU A 11 46.19 24.59 23.09
CA LEU A 11 45.37 25.19 24.14
C LEU A 11 45.49 26.72 24.10
N GLY A 12 44.39 27.40 24.41
CA GLY A 12 44.37 28.81 24.80
C GLY A 12 43.36 29.02 25.92
N ILE A 13 43.86 29.10 27.16
CA ILE A 13 43.11 29.45 28.37
C ILE A 13 43.09 30.97 28.49
N SER A 14 41.96 31.59 28.82
CA SER A 14 41.97 32.81 29.63
C SER A 14 40.64 33.05 30.34
N CYS A 15 40.68 32.97 31.67
CA CYS A 15 39.62 33.39 32.58
C CYS A 15 39.49 34.92 32.65
N GLY A 16 38.29 35.40 32.98
CA GLY A 16 38.06 36.77 33.41
C GLY A 16 36.63 36.97 33.93
N ILE A 17 36.43 36.87 35.25
CA ILE A 17 35.24 37.36 35.95
C ILE A 17 35.62 38.69 36.64
N PRO A 18 34.73 39.69 36.62
CA PRO A 18 34.53 40.52 37.80
C PRO A 18 33.06 40.62 38.24
N LYS A 19 32.90 40.80 39.57
CA LYS A 19 31.66 40.98 40.33
C LYS A 19 31.17 42.44 40.32
N LYS A 20 29.84 42.60 40.20
CA LYS A 20 28.89 43.40 41.02
C LYS A 20 29.19 44.90 41.33
N SER A 21 28.32 45.80 40.88
CA SER A 21 27.71 46.87 41.71
C SER A 21 26.43 47.45 41.09
N SER A 22 25.49 47.76 41.98
CA SER A 22 24.14 48.30 41.79
C SER A 22 24.11 49.71 41.20
N GLU A 23 23.12 50.02 40.36
CA GLU A 23 22.35 51.28 40.47
C GLU A 23 20.98 51.17 39.78
N THR A 24 19.95 51.48 40.58
CA THR A 24 18.53 51.51 40.24
C THR A 24 18.20 52.75 39.42
N LYS A 25 17.50 52.59 38.28
CA LYS A 25 16.57 53.61 37.75
C LYS A 25 15.33 52.93 37.19
N LEU A 26 14.18 53.30 37.75
CA LEU A 26 12.84 52.97 37.27
C LEU A 26 12.64 53.51 35.85
N ALA A 27 12.16 52.66 34.96
CA ALA A 27 11.32 53.03 33.83
C ALA A 27 10.26 51.93 33.65
N GLU A 28 9.00 52.31 33.81
CA GLU A 28 7.80 51.49 33.59
C GLU A 28 7.41 51.50 32.09
N PRO A 29 6.48 50.64 31.64
CA PRO A 29 6.72 49.39 30.96
C PRO A 29 6.64 49.50 29.42
N ILE A 30 7.47 48.74 28.71
CA ILE A 30 7.21 48.41 27.30
C ILE A 30 6.75 46.97 27.26
N GLU A 31 5.45 46.81 27.03
CA GLU A 31 4.77 45.54 26.77
C GLU A 31 5.41 44.91 25.52
N LYS A 32 6.33 43.97 25.75
CA LYS A 32 6.78 43.05 24.70
C LYS A 32 5.78 41.92 24.69
N GLU A 33 4.85 41.97 23.75
CA GLU A 33 4.12 40.79 23.30
C GLU A 33 5.17 39.76 22.85
N THR A 34 5.45 38.81 23.72
CA THR A 34 6.08 37.55 23.34
C THR A 34 5.08 36.83 22.46
N ILE A 35 5.24 36.97 21.15
CA ILE A 35 4.66 36.04 20.18
C ILE A 35 5.36 34.72 20.48
N ILE A 36 4.67 33.87 21.25
CA ILE A 36 4.96 32.45 21.31
C ILE A 36 4.63 31.97 19.89
N GLU A 37 5.66 31.79 19.07
CA GLU A 37 5.56 30.91 17.92
C GLU A 37 5.15 29.54 18.48
N GLU A 38 3.85 29.26 18.46
CA GLU A 38 3.35 27.90 18.53
C GLU A 38 4.03 27.17 17.37
N GLU A 39 5.07 26.42 17.73
CA GLU A 39 5.60 25.36 16.90
C GLU A 39 4.41 24.43 16.63
N VAL A 40 3.78 24.63 15.47
CA VAL A 40 2.71 23.77 14.97
C VAL A 40 3.35 22.40 14.80
N THR A 41 3.26 21.59 15.85
CA THR A 41 3.61 20.18 15.80
C THR A 41 2.75 19.58 14.71
N LYS A 42 3.36 19.29 13.57
CA LYS A 42 2.75 18.43 12.54
C LYS A 42 2.18 17.21 13.27
N PRO A 43 0.96 16.75 12.94
CA PRO A 43 0.36 15.64 13.65
C PRO A 43 1.33 14.46 13.57
N ILE A 44 1.83 14.01 14.71
CA ILE A 44 2.54 12.75 14.80
C ILE A 44 1.54 11.71 14.31
N ALA A 45 1.74 11.18 13.09
CA ALA A 45 0.97 10.06 12.58
C ALA A 45 0.89 9.04 13.72
N SER A 46 -0.32 8.73 14.18
CA SER A 46 -0.48 8.07 15.47
C SER A 46 0.26 6.74 15.41
N GLN A 47 1.16 6.53 16.37
CA GLN A 47 2.02 5.34 16.39
C GLN A 47 1.18 4.05 16.44
N ASN A 48 -0.13 4.13 16.65
CA ASN A 48 -0.99 2.97 16.80
C ASN A 48 -1.94 2.77 15.62
N GLU A 49 -1.72 3.44 14.49
CA GLU A 49 -2.56 3.25 13.29
C GLU A 49 -1.90 2.40 12.20
N LEU A 50 -2.74 1.64 11.53
CA LEU A 50 -2.43 0.87 10.32
C LEU A 50 -3.22 1.41 9.13
N ILE A 51 -2.58 1.43 7.98
CA ILE A 51 -3.24 1.53 6.68
C ILE A 51 -3.62 0.11 6.26
N ILE A 52 -4.88 -0.08 5.92
CA ILE A 52 -5.39 -1.33 5.36
C ILE A 52 -5.97 -1.06 3.97
N VAL A 53 -5.53 -1.85 3.00
CA VAL A 53 -6.07 -1.81 1.64
C VAL A 53 -6.81 -3.11 1.38
N LEU A 54 -8.12 -3.02 1.20
CA LEU A 54 -8.97 -4.19 1.01
C LEU A 54 -8.57 -4.92 -0.27
N LYS A 55 -8.57 -6.25 -0.21
CA LYS A 55 -8.42 -7.11 -1.40
C LYS A 55 -9.67 -7.03 -2.27
N ASN A 56 -10.84 -7.17 -1.65
CA ASN A 56 -12.14 -7.05 -2.28
C ASN A 56 -12.84 -5.76 -1.81
N ALA A 57 -13.03 -4.80 -2.71
CA ALA A 57 -13.67 -3.53 -2.34
C ALA A 57 -15.15 -3.69 -1.95
N LYS A 58 -15.77 -4.85 -2.22
CA LYS A 58 -17.16 -5.14 -1.84
C LYS A 58 -17.31 -5.81 -0.48
N SER A 59 -16.22 -6.29 0.15
CA SER A 59 -16.28 -6.93 1.48
C SER A 59 -16.15 -5.96 2.65
N ILE A 60 -16.42 -4.66 2.45
CA ILE A 60 -16.20 -3.63 3.49
C ILE A 60 -16.93 -3.91 4.80
N ASP A 61 -18.16 -4.43 4.74
CA ASP A 61 -18.94 -4.73 5.94
C ASP A 61 -18.40 -5.94 6.71
N ASP A 62 -17.96 -6.98 5.98
CA ASP A 62 -17.28 -8.14 6.56
C ASP A 62 -15.94 -7.74 7.19
N VAL A 63 -15.19 -6.89 6.50
CA VAL A 63 -13.90 -6.35 6.99
C VAL A 63 -14.10 -5.49 8.23
N LYS A 64 -15.08 -4.57 8.24
CA LYS A 64 -15.40 -3.79 9.45
C LYS A 64 -15.81 -4.70 10.61
N SER A 65 -16.53 -5.78 10.34
CA SER A 65 -16.90 -6.78 11.33
C SER A 65 -15.66 -7.53 11.85
N LEU A 66 -14.73 -7.91 10.97
CA LEU A 66 -13.45 -8.53 11.33
C LEU A 66 -12.63 -7.61 12.25
N ILE A 67 -12.47 -6.33 11.89
CA ILE A 67 -11.76 -5.34 12.70
C ILE A 67 -12.39 -5.23 14.09
N LYS A 68 -13.71 -5.04 14.16
CA LYS A 68 -14.45 -4.94 15.43
C LYS A 68 -14.31 -6.21 16.29
N ASN A 69 -14.50 -7.39 15.70
CA ASN A 69 -14.42 -8.67 16.42
C ASN A 69 -13.01 -9.01 16.88
N SER A 70 -12.00 -8.43 16.22
CA SER A 70 -10.59 -8.52 16.61
C SER A 70 -10.22 -7.56 17.76
N GLY A 71 -11.18 -6.77 18.26
CA GLY A 71 -10.94 -5.77 19.31
C GLY A 71 -10.19 -4.53 18.81
N LEU A 72 -10.19 -4.29 17.50
CA LEU A 72 -9.57 -3.13 16.86
C LEU A 72 -10.61 -2.04 16.59
N THR A 73 -10.14 -0.80 16.41
CA THR A 73 -11.01 0.35 16.14
C THR A 73 -10.87 0.80 14.70
N TRP A 74 -11.99 0.93 13.98
CA TRP A 74 -12.01 1.55 12.67
C TRP A 74 -11.98 3.07 12.80
N SER A 75 -10.87 3.70 12.43
CA SER A 75 -10.70 5.16 12.56
C SER A 75 -11.46 5.90 11.46
N LYS A 76 -11.13 5.64 10.19
CA LYS A 76 -11.76 6.32 9.03
C LYS A 76 -11.54 5.58 7.71
N MET A 77 -12.37 5.90 6.71
CA MET A 77 -12.05 5.64 5.30
C MET A 77 -11.09 6.74 4.84
N ALA A 78 -9.91 6.37 4.35
CA ALA A 78 -8.93 7.31 3.80
C ALA A 78 -9.07 7.50 2.29
N TYR A 79 -9.59 6.48 1.58
CA TYR A 79 -9.86 6.53 0.14
C TYR A 79 -10.91 5.48 -0.20
N GLU A 80 -11.84 5.84 -1.08
CA GLU A 80 -12.94 4.96 -1.47
C GLU A 80 -13.34 5.21 -2.92
N THR A 81 -13.34 4.11 -3.68
CA THR A 81 -13.94 3.97 -5.01
C THR A 81 -14.66 2.62 -5.07
N ASP A 82 -15.31 2.35 -6.21
CA ASP A 82 -15.93 1.05 -6.46
C ASP A 82 -14.90 -0.08 -6.53
N ALA A 83 -13.68 0.21 -6.99
CA ALA A 83 -12.59 -0.76 -7.11
C ALA A 83 -11.64 -0.83 -5.91
N SER A 84 -11.54 0.22 -5.09
CA SER A 84 -10.49 0.32 -4.08
C SER A 84 -10.99 0.98 -2.81
N LYS A 85 -10.63 0.41 -1.66
CA LYS A 85 -10.99 0.89 -0.34
C LYS A 85 -9.79 0.85 0.57
N ILE A 86 -9.43 2.02 1.11
CA ILE A 86 -8.33 2.21 2.03
C ILE A 86 -8.91 2.70 3.36
N GLY A 87 -8.71 1.90 4.40
CA GLY A 87 -9.10 2.22 5.77
C GLY A 87 -7.90 2.57 6.62
N ILE A 88 -8.15 3.32 7.69
CA ILE A 88 -7.24 3.50 8.81
C ILE A 88 -7.84 2.80 10.02
N VAL A 89 -7.04 1.93 10.64
CA VAL A 89 -7.42 1.13 11.81
C VAL A 89 -6.45 1.42 12.94
N GLU A 90 -6.99 1.68 14.13
CA GLU A 90 -6.21 1.80 15.35
C GLU A 90 -6.04 0.42 16.01
N VAL A 91 -4.81 0.15 16.45
CA VAL A 91 -4.39 -1.08 17.11
C VAL A 91 -3.84 -0.80 18.51
N PRO A 92 -3.84 -1.77 19.44
CA PRO A 92 -3.25 -1.58 20.76
C PRO A 92 -1.78 -1.15 20.70
N GLU A 93 -1.38 -0.31 21.64
CA GLU A 93 0.00 0.16 21.75
C GLU A 93 1.00 -1.00 21.80
N GLY A 94 2.09 -0.88 21.04
CA GLY A 94 3.14 -1.91 20.96
C GLY A 94 2.72 -3.21 20.28
N LYS A 95 1.53 -3.29 19.65
CA LYS A 95 1.04 -4.47 18.92
C LYS A 95 0.99 -4.29 17.41
N ARG A 96 1.64 -3.26 16.87
CA ARG A 96 1.58 -2.91 15.44
C ARG A 96 2.02 -4.06 14.53
N ASP A 97 3.23 -4.58 14.74
CA ASP A 97 3.79 -5.64 13.90
C ASP A 97 2.96 -6.93 13.99
N PHE A 98 2.53 -7.28 15.21
CA PHE A 98 1.62 -8.41 15.43
C PHE A 98 0.33 -8.29 14.60
N TRP A 99 -0.29 -7.10 14.57
CA TRP A 99 -1.52 -6.88 13.82
C TRP A 99 -1.29 -6.73 12.31
N ILE A 100 -0.13 -6.25 11.88
CA ILE A 100 0.25 -6.29 10.46
C ILE A 100 0.25 -7.75 9.98
N ASP A 101 0.96 -8.63 10.66
CA ASP A 101 1.03 -10.04 10.30
C ASP A 101 -0.36 -10.70 10.39
N LYS A 102 -1.06 -10.50 11.51
CA LYS A 102 -2.36 -11.14 11.76
C LYS A 102 -3.44 -10.73 10.76
N LEU A 103 -3.51 -9.44 10.41
CA LEU A 103 -4.45 -8.96 9.41
C LEU A 103 -4.05 -9.43 8.03
N GLN A 104 -2.76 -9.41 7.67
CA GLN A 104 -2.29 -9.90 6.37
C GLN A 104 -2.61 -11.40 6.18
N GLU A 105 -2.47 -12.22 7.23
CA GLU A 105 -2.83 -13.64 7.27
C GLU A 105 -4.33 -13.91 7.10
N SER A 106 -5.20 -12.95 7.44
CA SER A 106 -6.65 -13.11 7.27
C SER A 106 -7.07 -13.28 5.81
N GLY A 107 -6.23 -12.81 4.88
CA GLY A 107 -6.53 -12.86 3.47
C GLY A 107 -7.54 -11.80 3.00
N GLU A 108 -8.03 -10.91 3.86
CA GLU A 108 -8.97 -9.85 3.47
C GLU A 108 -8.29 -8.62 2.86
N PHE A 109 -6.99 -8.46 3.09
CA PHE A 109 -6.23 -7.28 2.71
C PHE A 109 -5.21 -7.60 1.61
N ARG A 110 -5.07 -6.67 0.67
CA ARG A 110 -3.95 -6.67 -0.28
C ARG A 110 -2.69 -6.06 0.33
N LEU A 111 -2.88 -5.10 1.25
CA LEU A 111 -1.80 -4.45 1.97
C LEU A 111 -2.26 -4.14 3.40
N VAL A 112 -1.41 -4.44 4.36
CA VAL A 112 -1.48 -3.92 5.73
C VAL A 112 -0.12 -3.32 6.04
N ASP A 113 -0.07 -2.05 6.43
CA ASP A 113 1.18 -1.37 6.73
C ASP A 113 0.98 -0.30 7.82
N ALA A 114 2.06 0.13 8.47
CA ALA A 114 2.04 1.23 9.43
C ALA A 114 1.57 2.53 8.78
N ASN A 115 0.70 3.27 9.47
CA ASN A 115 0.18 4.54 8.98
C ASN A 115 1.23 5.66 9.02
N SER A 116 1.36 6.37 7.91
CA SER A 116 2.05 7.68 7.82
C SER A 116 1.45 8.46 6.65
N GLU A 117 1.53 9.79 6.70
CA GLU A 117 1.01 10.65 5.63
C GLU A 117 1.66 10.30 4.28
N GLU A 118 2.99 10.13 4.25
CA GLU A 118 3.75 9.79 3.05
C GLU A 118 3.28 8.45 2.45
N LYS A 119 3.21 7.39 3.24
CA LYS A 119 2.75 6.07 2.77
C LYS A 119 1.32 6.13 2.24
N LEU A 120 0.42 6.79 2.96
CA LEU A 120 -0.97 6.91 2.55
C LEU A 120 -1.09 7.66 1.21
N THR A 121 -0.37 8.77 1.06
CA THR A 121 -0.34 9.52 -0.21
C THR A 121 0.21 8.67 -1.35
N ASN A 122 1.28 7.91 -1.13
CA ASN A 122 1.87 7.03 -2.14
C ASN A 122 0.89 5.93 -2.57
N ILE A 123 0.24 5.24 -1.62
CA ILE A 123 -0.75 4.21 -1.92
C ILE A 123 -1.91 4.80 -2.73
N ILE A 124 -2.45 5.95 -2.34
CA ILE A 124 -3.54 6.62 -3.08
C ILE A 124 -3.08 7.00 -4.49
N SER A 125 -1.83 7.46 -4.65
CA SER A 125 -1.26 7.78 -5.96
C SER A 125 -1.16 6.53 -6.84
N GLU A 126 -0.70 5.41 -6.30
CA GLU A 126 -0.66 4.12 -6.99
C GLU A 126 -2.06 3.66 -7.42
N GLU A 127 -3.09 3.80 -6.57
CA GLU A 127 -4.46 3.47 -6.95
C GLU A 127 -4.98 4.33 -8.11
N LYS A 128 -4.65 5.62 -8.14
CA LYS A 128 -5.04 6.54 -9.23
C LYS A 128 -4.28 6.29 -10.52
N ASN A 129 -3.04 5.78 -10.42
CA ASN A 129 -2.20 5.49 -11.56
C ASN A 129 -2.34 4.04 -12.07
N ASN A 130 -3.14 3.21 -11.41
CA ASN A 130 -3.36 1.84 -11.81
C ASN A 130 -4.05 1.76 -13.18
N LEU A 131 -3.41 1.12 -14.15
CA LEU A 131 -4.00 0.74 -15.43
C LEU A 131 -4.75 -0.58 -15.28
N LEU A 132 -4.07 -1.62 -14.78
CA LEU A 132 -4.65 -2.95 -14.58
C LEU A 132 -4.06 -3.59 -13.33
N ARG A 133 -4.90 -4.25 -12.53
CA ARG A 133 -4.44 -5.13 -11.45
C ARG A 133 -5.17 -6.47 -11.52
N ILE A 134 -4.40 -7.54 -11.40
CA ILE A 134 -4.91 -8.91 -11.29
C ILE A 134 -4.43 -9.51 -9.96
N ILE A 135 -5.34 -10.13 -9.21
CA ILE A 135 -5.04 -10.85 -7.97
C ILE A 135 -5.61 -12.25 -8.08
N LYS A 136 -4.76 -13.28 -7.99
CA LYS A 136 -5.18 -14.69 -7.92
C LYS A 136 -5.04 -15.20 -6.49
N THR A 137 -6.12 -15.74 -5.94
CA THR A 137 -6.14 -16.33 -4.60
C THR A 137 -5.88 -17.83 -4.65
N PRO A 138 -5.54 -18.46 -3.51
CA PRO A 138 -5.40 -19.92 -3.44
C PRO A 138 -6.66 -20.67 -3.89
N CYS A 139 -6.44 -21.89 -4.36
CA CYS A 139 -7.43 -22.96 -4.56
C CYS A 139 -7.05 -24.14 -3.65
N PHE A 140 -7.75 -25.28 -3.72
CA PHE A 140 -7.38 -26.46 -2.90
C PHE A 140 -6.20 -27.28 -3.47
N GLY A 141 -5.78 -26.98 -4.69
CA GLY A 141 -4.59 -27.57 -5.30
C GLY A 141 -3.51 -26.53 -5.56
N ASP A 142 -2.64 -26.82 -6.52
CA ASP A 142 -1.42 -26.05 -6.77
C ASP A 142 -1.65 -24.88 -7.75
N CYS A 143 -2.75 -24.13 -7.58
CA CYS A 143 -3.01 -22.97 -8.43
C CYS A 143 -2.04 -21.82 -8.08
N PRO A 144 -1.42 -21.15 -9.07
CA PRO A 144 -0.50 -20.05 -8.80
C PRO A 144 -1.20 -18.90 -8.08
N VAL A 145 -0.61 -18.49 -6.95
CA VAL A 145 -1.09 -17.40 -6.11
C VAL A 145 -0.15 -16.21 -6.27
N TYR A 146 -0.67 -15.11 -6.83
CA TYR A 146 0.08 -13.89 -7.04
C TYR A 146 -0.82 -12.66 -7.17
N SER A 147 -0.20 -11.49 -7.11
CA SER A 147 -0.77 -10.26 -7.63
C SER A 147 0.15 -9.65 -8.68
N VAL A 148 -0.44 -8.98 -9.66
CA VAL A 148 0.27 -8.18 -10.66
C VAL A 148 -0.47 -6.87 -10.83
N SER A 149 0.26 -5.77 -10.83
CA SER A 149 -0.26 -4.42 -11.01
C SER A 149 0.55 -3.72 -12.07
N ILE A 150 -0.13 -3.04 -12.99
CA ILE A 150 0.45 -2.37 -14.14
C ILE A 150 -0.04 -0.93 -14.08
N ASP A 151 0.87 0.03 -14.05
CA ASP A 151 0.52 1.45 -14.10
C ASP A 151 0.32 1.94 -15.54
N LYS A 152 -0.10 3.19 -15.70
CA LYS A 152 -0.43 3.80 -17.01
C LYS A 152 0.80 3.93 -17.91
N GLU A 153 2.00 3.92 -17.34
CA GLU A 153 3.28 3.95 -18.03
C GLU A 153 3.80 2.54 -18.38
N GLY A 154 3.11 1.49 -17.96
CA GLY A 154 3.47 0.10 -18.22
C GLY A 154 4.50 -0.48 -17.26
N ASN A 155 4.78 0.18 -16.12
CA ASN A 155 5.57 -0.43 -15.06
C ASN A 155 4.74 -1.49 -14.37
N VAL A 156 5.34 -2.66 -14.18
CA VAL A 156 4.72 -3.85 -13.61
C VAL A 156 5.32 -4.15 -12.25
N LEU A 157 4.44 -4.30 -11.26
CA LEU A 157 4.73 -4.84 -9.95
C LEU A 157 4.06 -6.21 -9.82
N TYR A 158 4.86 -7.27 -9.86
CA TYR A 158 4.42 -8.64 -9.59
C TYR A 158 4.79 -9.02 -8.17
N ASN A 159 3.93 -9.76 -7.46
CA ASN A 159 4.23 -10.38 -6.17
C ASN A 159 3.74 -11.82 -6.17
N GLY A 160 4.68 -12.77 -6.25
CA GLY A 160 4.40 -14.20 -6.18
C GLY A 160 4.32 -14.70 -4.74
N ILE A 161 3.35 -15.56 -4.43
CA ILE A 161 3.08 -16.02 -3.06
C ILE A 161 3.29 -17.52 -2.95
N GLU A 162 2.50 -18.31 -3.69
CA GLU A 162 2.46 -19.77 -3.56
C GLU A 162 2.23 -20.42 -4.94
N TYR A 163 2.77 -21.64 -5.14
CA TYR A 163 2.68 -22.37 -6.41
C TYR A 163 3.09 -21.54 -7.64
N VAL A 164 4.14 -20.72 -7.47
CA VAL A 164 4.75 -19.88 -8.51
C VAL A 164 6.24 -20.18 -8.58
N LEU A 165 6.84 -19.97 -9.75
CA LEU A 165 8.28 -20.17 -9.97
C LEU A 165 9.12 -19.10 -9.27
N VAL A 166 8.58 -17.88 -9.12
CA VAL A 166 9.26 -16.76 -8.46
C VAL A 166 8.39 -16.20 -7.36
N LYS A 167 8.84 -16.33 -6.10
CA LYS A 167 8.17 -15.73 -4.94
C LYS A 167 8.66 -14.30 -4.68
N GLY A 168 7.81 -13.52 -4.02
CA GLY A 168 8.06 -12.14 -3.64
C GLY A 168 7.95 -11.15 -4.80
N THR A 169 8.34 -9.92 -4.50
CA THR A 169 8.16 -8.77 -5.39
C THR A 169 9.17 -8.77 -6.55
N GLN A 170 8.66 -8.68 -7.78
CA GLN A 170 9.43 -8.47 -9.00
C GLN A 170 8.94 -7.21 -9.71
N LYS A 171 9.87 -6.44 -10.27
CA LYS A 171 9.58 -5.21 -11.02
C LYS A 171 10.14 -5.31 -12.43
N PHE A 172 9.34 -4.94 -13.41
CA PHE A 172 9.77 -4.80 -14.80
C PHE A 172 8.86 -3.81 -15.53
N THR A 173 9.22 -3.41 -16.74
CA THR A 173 8.38 -2.53 -17.57
C THR A 173 7.96 -3.28 -18.82
N LEU A 174 6.71 -3.12 -19.22
CA LEU A 174 6.21 -3.63 -20.51
C LEU A 174 6.94 -2.92 -21.64
N SER A 175 7.25 -3.65 -22.71
CA SER A 175 7.62 -2.99 -23.97
C SER A 175 6.44 -2.15 -24.48
N GLU A 176 6.73 -1.14 -25.29
CA GLU A 176 5.69 -0.28 -25.85
C GLU A 176 4.64 -1.06 -26.65
N LYS A 177 5.09 -2.07 -27.42
CA LYS A 177 4.19 -3.02 -28.10
C LYS A 177 3.29 -3.78 -27.11
N GLN A 178 3.85 -4.23 -25.98
CA GLN A 178 3.07 -4.96 -24.98
C GLN A 178 2.04 -4.07 -24.29
N LEU A 179 2.41 -2.83 -23.94
CA LEU A 179 1.51 -1.85 -23.33
C LEU A 179 0.42 -1.42 -24.31
N GLN A 180 0.75 -1.22 -25.59
CA GLN A 180 -0.24 -0.90 -26.62
C GLN A 180 -1.25 -2.04 -26.80
N GLU A 181 -0.78 -3.29 -26.87
CA GLU A 181 -1.67 -4.45 -26.98
C GLU A 181 -2.56 -4.61 -25.73
N LEU A 182 -2.01 -4.37 -24.54
CA LEU A 182 -2.80 -4.35 -23.30
C LEU A 182 -3.92 -3.32 -23.36
N ASN A 183 -3.59 -2.08 -23.74
CA ASN A 183 -4.57 -1.00 -23.88
C ASN A 183 -5.63 -1.34 -24.93
N ASN A 184 -5.24 -1.93 -26.07
CA ASN A 184 -6.20 -2.37 -27.08
C ASN A 184 -7.20 -3.37 -26.51
N LYS A 185 -6.74 -4.37 -25.75
CA LYS A 185 -7.61 -5.37 -25.13
C LYS A 185 -8.55 -4.76 -24.09
N LEU A 186 -8.03 -3.88 -23.23
CA LEU A 186 -8.82 -3.20 -22.21
C LEU A 186 -9.89 -2.28 -22.81
N ASN A 187 -9.58 -1.61 -23.93
CA ASN A 187 -10.49 -0.68 -24.60
C ASN A 187 -11.48 -1.36 -25.57
N LYS A 188 -11.42 -2.69 -25.75
CA LYS A 188 -12.40 -3.42 -26.61
C LYS A 188 -13.83 -3.24 -26.12
N LYS A 189 -14.01 -3.10 -24.81
CA LYS A 189 -15.32 -2.96 -24.17
C LYS A 189 -15.19 -2.19 -22.85
N ASP A 190 -16.18 -1.35 -22.59
CA ASP A 190 -16.26 -0.61 -21.34
C ASP A 190 -16.38 -1.58 -20.15
N PHE A 191 -15.42 -1.50 -19.22
CA PHE A 191 -15.39 -2.33 -18.03
C PHE A 191 -16.62 -2.14 -17.15
N ALA A 192 -17.20 -0.93 -17.12
CA ALA A 192 -18.42 -0.64 -16.37
C ALA A 192 -19.57 -1.59 -16.74
N SER A 193 -19.61 -2.06 -17.99
CA SER A 193 -20.65 -2.94 -18.53
C SER A 193 -20.58 -4.40 -18.04
N PHE A 194 -19.45 -4.83 -17.48
CA PHE A 194 -19.31 -6.20 -16.98
C PHE A 194 -20.08 -6.42 -15.67
N LYS A 195 -20.45 -7.66 -15.40
CA LYS A 195 -20.95 -8.04 -14.07
C LYS A 195 -19.80 -7.93 -13.08
N ASP A 196 -20.15 -7.65 -11.83
CA ASP A 196 -19.12 -7.55 -10.79
C ASP A 196 -18.62 -8.92 -10.32
N VAL A 197 -19.43 -9.98 -10.52
CA VAL A 197 -19.10 -11.34 -10.09
C VAL A 197 -19.49 -12.36 -11.17
N TYR A 198 -18.53 -13.22 -11.51
CA TYR A 198 -18.70 -14.42 -12.34
C TYR A 198 -18.31 -15.64 -11.52
N SER A 199 -19.30 -16.29 -10.88
CA SER A 199 -19.05 -17.42 -10.00
C SER A 199 -20.22 -18.41 -9.99
N ASN A 200 -19.96 -19.63 -9.53
CA ASN A 200 -20.99 -20.59 -9.15
C ASN A 200 -20.72 -21.03 -7.70
N PRO A 201 -21.53 -20.59 -6.72
CA PRO A 201 -21.29 -20.90 -5.31
C PRO A 201 -21.42 -22.39 -4.97
N LYS A 202 -21.99 -23.20 -5.89
CA LYS A 202 -22.10 -24.66 -5.72
C LYS A 202 -20.81 -25.40 -6.07
N ILE A 203 -19.82 -24.74 -6.66
CA ILE A 203 -18.53 -25.34 -7.00
C ILE A 203 -17.52 -24.85 -5.96
N PRO A 204 -17.14 -25.71 -4.99
CA PRO A 204 -16.15 -25.35 -4.00
C PRO A 204 -14.75 -25.30 -4.64
N ASP A 205 -13.76 -24.89 -3.85
CA ASP A 205 -12.34 -25.14 -4.13
C ASP A 205 -11.70 -24.39 -5.32
N LEU A 206 -12.47 -23.57 -6.03
CA LEU A 206 -11.96 -22.70 -7.10
C LEU A 206 -11.26 -21.46 -6.55
N SER A 207 -10.11 -21.13 -7.14
CA SER A 207 -9.44 -19.83 -6.94
C SER A 207 -10.35 -18.67 -7.33
N SER A 208 -10.14 -17.52 -6.69
CA SER A 208 -10.68 -16.25 -7.12
C SER A 208 -9.64 -15.47 -7.92
N THR A 209 -10.05 -14.91 -9.05
CA THR A 209 -9.29 -13.92 -9.82
C THR A 209 -10.03 -12.58 -9.73
N TYR A 210 -9.37 -11.58 -9.18
CA TYR A 210 -9.86 -10.21 -9.21
C TYR A 210 -9.19 -9.47 -10.36
N ILE A 211 -9.98 -8.84 -11.23
CA ILE A 211 -9.48 -7.94 -12.28
C ILE A 211 -9.97 -6.53 -11.93
N VAL A 212 -9.04 -5.58 -11.86
CA VAL A 212 -9.31 -4.18 -11.58
C VAL A 212 -8.82 -3.31 -12.72
N HIS A 213 -9.74 -2.60 -13.36
CA HIS A 213 -9.48 -1.64 -14.42
C HIS A 213 -10.56 -0.56 -14.41
N ASP A 214 -10.19 0.67 -14.76
CA ASP A 214 -11.08 1.83 -14.88
C ASP A 214 -12.05 2.01 -13.70
N GLY A 215 -11.52 1.93 -12.48
CA GLY A 215 -12.31 2.13 -11.26
C GLY A 215 -13.30 1.02 -10.93
N LYS A 216 -13.35 -0.08 -11.69
CA LYS A 216 -14.19 -1.26 -11.40
C LYS A 216 -13.34 -2.47 -10.99
N GLN A 217 -13.84 -3.23 -10.01
CA GLN A 217 -13.31 -4.53 -9.64
C GLN A 217 -14.29 -5.64 -10.01
N ILE A 218 -13.80 -6.66 -10.71
CA ILE A 218 -14.55 -7.84 -11.13
C ILE A 218 -13.96 -9.06 -10.44
N LEU A 219 -14.81 -9.87 -9.81
CA LEU A 219 -14.45 -11.15 -9.23
C LEU A 219 -14.84 -12.30 -10.17
N ILE A 220 -13.86 -13.08 -10.61
CA ILE A 220 -14.04 -14.27 -11.43
C ILE A 220 -13.61 -15.49 -10.62
N ARG A 221 -14.54 -16.41 -10.37
CA ARG A 221 -14.25 -17.75 -9.81
C ARG A 221 -14.46 -18.85 -10.83
N LEU A 222 -15.28 -18.60 -11.85
CA LEU A 222 -15.59 -19.56 -12.90
C LEU A 222 -15.44 -18.88 -14.27
N TRP A 223 -14.54 -19.41 -15.10
CA TRP A 223 -14.24 -18.89 -16.44
C TRP A 223 -15.20 -19.38 -17.54
N LYS A 224 -16.24 -20.13 -17.15
CA LYS A 224 -17.26 -20.62 -18.06
C LYS A 224 -18.32 -19.54 -18.33
N ASP A 225 -18.67 -19.35 -19.59
CA ASP A 225 -19.76 -18.46 -20.04
C ASP A 225 -19.55 -16.99 -19.60
N ILE A 226 -18.29 -16.53 -19.57
CA ILE A 226 -17.93 -15.14 -19.30
C ILE A 226 -17.56 -14.41 -20.61
N PRO A 227 -17.57 -13.07 -20.65
CA PRO A 227 -17.18 -12.32 -21.84
C PRO A 227 -15.72 -12.59 -22.26
N ASP A 228 -15.51 -12.81 -23.55
CA ASP A 228 -14.19 -13.10 -24.13
C ASP A 228 -13.16 -11.99 -23.85
N GLU A 229 -13.60 -10.74 -23.69
CA GLU A 229 -12.69 -9.62 -23.39
C GLU A 229 -11.99 -9.77 -22.04
N LEU A 230 -12.65 -10.40 -21.05
CA LEU A 230 -12.03 -10.69 -19.75
C LEU A 230 -11.04 -11.85 -19.84
N ILE A 231 -11.32 -12.84 -20.68
CA ILE A 231 -10.42 -13.97 -20.95
C ILE A 231 -9.17 -13.45 -21.67
N ASP A 232 -9.34 -12.67 -22.74
CA ASP A 232 -8.26 -12.06 -23.52
C ASP A 232 -7.29 -11.27 -22.65
N VAL A 233 -7.80 -10.44 -21.72
CA VAL A 233 -6.95 -9.66 -20.81
C VAL A 233 -6.22 -10.58 -19.83
N HIS A 234 -6.91 -11.58 -19.28
CA HIS A 234 -6.30 -12.52 -18.33
C HIS A 234 -5.17 -13.32 -18.98
N GLU A 235 -5.45 -13.98 -20.10
CA GLU A 235 -4.49 -14.83 -20.80
C GLU A 235 -3.30 -14.04 -21.33
N TYR A 236 -3.51 -12.80 -21.73
CA TYR A 236 -2.42 -11.94 -22.18
C TYR A 236 -1.42 -11.62 -21.06
N ILE A 237 -1.91 -11.31 -19.85
CA ILE A 237 -1.05 -11.10 -18.70
C ILE A 237 -0.38 -12.41 -18.26
N ASP A 238 -1.12 -13.51 -18.22
CA ASP A 238 -0.56 -14.81 -17.87
C ASP A 238 0.55 -15.23 -18.86
N GLY A 239 0.37 -14.98 -20.16
CA GLY A 239 1.39 -15.18 -21.18
C GLY A 239 2.67 -14.39 -20.93
N ILE A 240 2.57 -13.11 -20.54
CA ILE A 240 3.74 -12.29 -20.17
C ILE A 240 4.46 -12.88 -18.94
N LEU A 241 3.71 -13.37 -17.95
CA LEU A 241 4.28 -13.97 -16.74
C LEU A 241 4.92 -15.34 -17.02
N LEU A 242 4.34 -16.14 -17.93
CA LEU A 242 4.90 -17.40 -18.42
C LEU A 242 6.21 -17.18 -19.20
N ASP A 243 6.25 -16.21 -20.11
CA ASP A 243 7.46 -15.86 -20.88
C ASP A 243 8.61 -15.43 -19.95
N LYS A 244 8.28 -14.79 -18.83
CA LYS A 244 9.24 -14.42 -17.78
C LYS A 244 9.58 -15.54 -16.81
N LYS A 245 8.92 -16.70 -16.91
CA LYS A 245 9.05 -17.83 -15.99
C LYS A 245 8.74 -17.45 -14.55
N PHE A 246 7.71 -16.63 -14.34
CA PHE A 246 7.23 -16.28 -13.00
C PHE A 246 6.20 -17.31 -12.51
N ILE A 247 5.45 -17.89 -13.43
CA ILE A 247 4.44 -18.93 -13.20
C ILE A 247 4.67 -20.11 -14.17
N GLU A 248 4.06 -21.26 -13.88
CA GLU A 248 4.11 -22.50 -14.69
C GLU A 248 2.77 -22.74 -15.42
#